data_AF-A0A0T5NTS4-F1
#
_entry.id   AF-A0A0T5NTS4-F1
#
_cell.length_a   1.000
_cell.length_b   1.000
_cell.length_c   1.000
_cell.angle_alpha   90.00
_cell.angle_beta   90.00
_cell.angle_gamma   90.00
#
_symmetry.space_group_name_H-M   'P 1'
#
loop_
_entity.id
_entity.type
_entity.pdbx_description
1 polymer ?
#
loop_
_entity_poly.entity_id
_entity_poly.type
_entity_poly.pdbx_seq_one_letter_code
_entity_poly.pdbx_strand_id
1 'polypeptide(L)'
;MMLTAGGAWADDASVRAYLSENGCVVGPQARMAQEMPTPELHDTLTTYAEAALARGEADRHGDWIVLGPEICTIQPPKIDTRYDIASPVVQRGIGAVDAYAEFEEYGCFIVGEDMQQALMQQEGLTRDAAAVAYYRILAEGVRSGRVSFFSDDPLRTPMGFQVLTGDCADVPGIDAIRRSQALMLEHFDTLVRDNANRVTCEANGAPVTVEVAQTLAELTNGEAVNAWTMMDMMMLAIGAGWVEGINATERGTPRPPICSHDE
;
A
#
# COMPACT_ATOMS: atom_id res chain seq x y z
N MET A 1 11.66 27.06 43.13
CA MET A 1 10.58 26.51 42.29
C MET A 1 11.19 26.15 40.95
N MET A 2 11.41 24.86 40.73
CA MET A 2 11.82 24.32 39.43
C MET A 2 10.58 24.27 38.53
N LEU A 3 10.65 24.88 37.36
CA LEU A 3 9.70 24.66 36.26
C LEU A 3 10.42 23.80 35.24
N THR A 4 10.26 22.49 35.36
CA THR A 4 10.58 21.52 34.31
C THR A 4 9.34 21.34 33.46
N ALA A 5 9.32 21.97 32.29
CA ALA A 5 8.39 21.68 31.21
C ALA A 5 9.17 21.69 29.89
N GLY A 6 10.06 20.71 29.74
CA GLY A 6 10.58 20.33 28.43
C GLY A 6 9.71 19.18 27.94
N GLY A 7 8.94 19.42 26.87
CA GLY A 7 8.17 18.37 26.20
C GLY A 7 9.08 17.20 25.84
N ALA A 8 8.58 15.98 25.97
CA ALA A 8 9.29 14.78 25.54
C ALA A 8 9.65 14.93 24.05
N TRP A 9 10.93 15.11 23.78
CA TRP A 9 11.46 14.99 22.43
C TRP A 9 11.16 13.57 21.97
N ALA A 10 10.54 13.40 20.81
CA ALA A 10 10.42 12.11 20.15
C ALA A 10 11.84 11.52 20.11
N ASP A 11 12.09 10.41 20.82
CA ASP A 11 13.40 9.78 20.73
C ASP A 11 13.61 9.29 19.30
N ASP A 12 14.87 9.16 18.91
CA ASP A 12 15.30 8.76 17.57
C ASP A 12 14.64 7.43 17.11
N ALA A 13 14.20 6.58 18.05
CA ALA A 13 13.43 5.38 17.76
C ALA A 13 12.00 5.68 17.29
N SER A 14 11.29 6.60 17.95
CA SER A 14 9.92 7.00 17.54
C SER A 14 9.87 7.69 16.18
N VAL A 15 10.88 8.52 15.86
CA VAL A 15 11.03 9.14 14.53
C VAL A 15 11.22 8.08 13.45
N ARG A 16 12.16 7.14 13.66
CA ARG A 16 12.39 6.04 12.71
C ARG A 16 11.18 5.13 12.55
N ALA A 17 10.47 4.81 13.63
CA ALA A 17 9.26 3.99 13.55
C ALA A 17 8.18 4.68 12.70
N TYR A 18 7.94 5.97 12.95
CA TYR A 18 7.00 6.75 12.14
C TYR A 18 7.42 6.76 10.66
N LEU A 19 8.68 7.06 10.35
CA LEU A 19 9.17 7.12 8.98
C LEU A 19 9.05 5.76 8.28
N SER A 20 9.42 4.67 8.94
CA SER A 20 9.32 3.30 8.45
C SER A 20 7.88 2.95 8.02
N GLU A 21 6.88 3.33 8.83
CA GLU A 21 5.46 3.09 8.53
C GLU A 21 4.88 4.05 7.47
N ASN A 22 5.57 5.16 7.19
CA ASN A 22 5.13 6.22 6.27
C ASN A 22 6.02 6.33 5.03
N GLY A 23 6.71 5.26 4.65
CA GLY A 23 7.41 5.18 3.37
C GLY A 23 8.83 5.74 3.39
N CYS A 24 9.39 6.05 4.56
CA CYS A 24 10.72 6.62 4.71
C CYS A 24 10.90 7.93 3.95
N VAL A 25 9.83 8.73 3.84
CA VAL A 25 9.84 10.02 3.13
C VAL A 25 9.40 11.17 4.04
N VAL A 26 9.95 12.35 3.77
CA VAL A 26 9.51 13.62 4.36
C VAL A 26 9.21 14.57 3.21
N GLY A 27 8.00 15.12 3.20
CA GLY A 27 7.50 15.97 2.13
C GLY A 27 7.21 17.40 2.56
N PRO A 28 6.53 18.18 1.70
CA PRO A 28 6.14 19.54 2.00
C PRO A 28 5.24 19.63 3.24
N GLN A 29 5.45 20.65 4.07
CA GLN A 29 4.67 20.88 5.30
C GLN A 29 3.16 20.92 5.06
N ALA A 30 2.71 21.57 3.98
CA ALA A 30 1.29 21.64 3.66
C ALA A 30 0.64 20.27 3.41
N ARG A 31 1.44 19.29 2.97
CA ARG A 31 1.01 17.91 2.71
C ARG A 31 1.06 17.10 3.99
N MET A 32 2.20 17.12 4.68
CA MET A 32 2.33 16.39 5.92
C MET A 32 1.37 16.91 7.01
N ALA A 33 0.98 18.19 7.00
CA ALA A 33 -0.01 18.74 7.94
C ALA A 33 -1.42 18.15 7.79
N GLN A 34 -1.74 17.50 6.66
CA GLN A 34 -2.98 16.75 6.48
C GLN A 34 -2.89 15.32 7.04
N GLU A 35 -1.67 14.80 7.15
CA GLU A 35 -1.35 13.41 7.50
C GLU A 35 -0.82 13.29 8.95
N MET A 36 -0.35 14.39 9.53
CA MET A 36 0.32 14.40 10.83
C MET A 36 -0.48 15.09 11.93
N PRO A 37 -0.34 14.60 13.17
CA PRO A 37 -1.08 15.13 14.31
C PRO A 37 -0.59 16.50 14.79
N THR A 38 0.69 16.86 14.61
CA THR A 38 1.25 18.14 15.13
C THR A 38 2.35 18.77 14.25
N PRO A 39 2.48 20.12 14.24
CA PRO A 39 3.59 20.83 13.59
C PRO A 39 4.97 20.50 14.17
N GLU A 40 5.08 20.22 15.47
CA GLU A 40 6.37 19.93 16.11
C GLU A 40 6.98 18.62 15.60
N LEU A 41 6.13 17.63 15.29
CA LEU A 41 6.57 16.38 14.66
C LEU A 41 7.11 16.65 13.26
N HIS A 42 6.43 17.50 12.47
CA HIS A 42 6.93 17.90 11.15
C HIS A 42 8.35 18.44 11.19
N ASP A 43 8.59 19.39 12.09
CA ASP A 43 9.89 20.07 12.19
C ASP A 43 10.99 19.09 12.64
N THR A 44 10.63 18.13 13.49
CA THR A 44 11.51 17.04 13.91
C THR A 44 11.88 16.12 12.73
N LEU A 45 10.89 15.67 11.95
CA LEU A 45 11.11 14.82 10.79
C LEU A 45 11.92 15.54 9.70
N THR A 46 11.61 16.81 9.45
CA THR A 46 12.34 17.64 8.48
C THR A 46 13.79 17.81 8.88
N THR A 47 14.05 18.13 10.16
CA THR A 47 15.42 18.26 10.69
C THR A 47 16.19 16.94 10.55
N TYR A 48 15.54 15.81 10.87
CA TYR A 48 16.14 14.49 10.72
C TYR A 48 16.50 14.19 9.25
N ALA A 49 15.58 14.42 8.32
CA ALA A 49 15.75 14.14 6.90
C ALA A 49 16.80 15.05 6.23
N GLU A 50 16.82 16.35 6.54
CA GLU A 50 17.84 17.27 6.05
C GLU A 50 19.24 16.91 6.60
N ALA A 51 19.33 16.44 7.84
CA ALA A 51 20.59 15.95 8.40
C ALA A 51 21.05 14.66 7.69
N ALA A 52 20.15 13.75 7.34
CA ALA A 52 20.47 12.54 6.55
C ALA A 52 20.92 12.90 5.13
N LEU A 53 20.24 13.85 4.49
CA LEU A 53 20.62 14.38 3.17
C LEU A 53 22.04 14.97 3.21
N ALA A 54 22.37 15.77 4.23
CA ALA A 54 23.70 16.34 4.41
C ALA A 54 24.81 15.28 4.63
N ARG A 55 24.45 14.07 5.08
CA ARG A 55 25.37 12.92 5.24
C ARG A 55 25.43 12.02 4.00
N GLY A 56 24.61 12.26 2.98
CA GLY A 56 24.49 11.39 1.81
C GLY A 56 23.74 10.09 2.09
N GLU A 57 22.89 10.07 3.12
CA GLU A 57 22.07 8.93 3.53
C GLU A 57 20.61 9.05 3.05
N ALA A 58 20.30 10.08 2.26
CA ALA A 58 18.99 10.36 1.71
C ALA A 58 19.12 11.11 0.39
N ASP A 59 18.09 11.04 -0.44
CA ASP A 59 18.03 11.67 -1.76
C ASP A 59 16.86 12.66 -1.83
N ARG A 60 17.02 13.70 -2.66
CA ARG A 60 15.98 14.70 -2.89
C ARG A 60 15.23 14.38 -4.19
N HIS A 61 13.92 14.19 -4.09
CA HIS A 61 13.03 13.95 -5.21
C HIS A 61 11.97 15.07 -5.27
N GLY A 62 12.27 16.13 -6.02
CA GLY A 62 11.47 17.35 -6.01
C GLY A 62 11.44 17.98 -4.61
N ASP A 63 10.23 18.21 -4.06
CA ASP A 63 10.04 18.73 -2.70
C ASP A 63 10.06 17.64 -1.61
N TRP A 64 10.36 16.39 -1.96
CA TRP A 64 10.45 15.27 -1.02
C TRP A 64 11.91 14.92 -0.73
N ILE A 65 12.17 14.48 0.50
CA ILE A 65 13.41 13.81 0.90
C ILE A 65 13.07 12.34 1.16
N VAL A 66 13.76 11.44 0.46
CA VAL A 66 13.59 9.99 0.60
C VAL A 66 14.82 9.43 1.30
N LEU A 67 14.62 8.80 2.45
CA LEU A 67 15.72 8.24 3.23
C LEU A 67 16.22 6.95 2.60
N GLY A 68 17.53 6.76 2.58
CA GLY A 68 18.18 5.56 2.07
C GLY A 68 17.91 4.31 2.93
N PRO A 69 18.06 3.10 2.35
CA PRO A 69 17.76 1.84 3.03
C PRO A 69 18.65 1.57 4.25
N GLU A 70 19.84 2.17 4.30
CA GLU A 70 20.79 2.02 5.42
C GLU A 70 20.28 2.65 6.73
N ILE A 71 19.37 3.61 6.66
CA ILE A 71 18.87 4.36 7.83
C ILE A 71 17.36 4.26 8.02
N CYS A 72 16.63 3.75 7.03
CA CYS A 72 15.19 3.57 7.10
C CYS A 72 14.72 2.45 6.15
N THR A 73 14.13 1.39 6.72
CA THR A 73 13.45 0.32 5.97
C THR A 73 11.97 0.64 5.85
N ILE A 74 11.43 0.67 4.63
CA ILE A 74 10.01 0.89 4.39
C ILE A 74 9.22 -0.36 4.81
N GLN A 75 8.35 -0.22 5.80
CA GLN A 75 7.45 -1.29 6.19
C GLN A 75 6.14 -1.22 5.40
N PRO A 76 5.42 -2.35 5.25
CA PRO A 76 4.04 -2.32 4.79
C PRO A 76 3.24 -1.30 5.62
N PRO A 77 2.64 -0.29 4.98
CA PRO A 77 2.10 0.88 5.67
C PRO A 77 0.89 0.50 6.50
N LYS A 78 0.71 1.15 7.65
CA LYS A 78 -0.52 0.99 8.43
C LYS A 78 -1.70 1.62 7.67
N ILE A 79 -2.77 0.86 7.47
CA ILE A 79 -3.96 1.34 6.75
C ILE A 79 -5.08 1.66 7.75
N ASP A 80 -5.45 2.94 7.84
CA ASP A 80 -6.58 3.37 8.65
C ASP A 80 -7.90 3.19 7.87
N THR A 81 -8.56 2.05 8.11
CA THR A 81 -9.89 1.73 7.58
C THR A 81 -10.90 1.53 8.72
N ARG A 82 -12.15 1.96 8.48
CA ARG A 82 -13.29 1.68 9.39
C ARG A 82 -13.90 0.30 9.16
N TYR A 83 -13.58 -0.31 8.01
CA TYR A 83 -14.21 -1.52 7.53
C TYR A 83 -13.15 -2.61 7.35
N ASP A 84 -13.36 -3.74 8.02
CA ASP A 84 -12.61 -4.98 7.80
C ASP A 84 -13.25 -5.82 6.69
N ILE A 85 -12.49 -6.70 6.04
CA ILE A 85 -13.02 -7.61 5.00
C ILE A 85 -14.16 -8.52 5.53
N ALA A 86 -14.18 -8.85 6.83
CA ALA A 86 -15.25 -9.61 7.47
C ALA A 86 -16.48 -8.75 7.85
N SER A 87 -16.46 -7.44 7.60
CA SER A 87 -17.57 -6.56 7.96
C SER A 87 -18.82 -6.90 7.14
N PRO A 88 -20.03 -6.88 7.73
CA PRO A 88 -21.25 -7.25 7.01
C PRO A 88 -21.52 -6.42 5.74
N VAL A 89 -21.18 -5.13 5.75
CA VAL A 89 -21.33 -4.25 4.58
C VAL A 89 -20.37 -4.66 3.45
N VAL A 90 -19.17 -5.12 3.79
CA VAL A 90 -18.12 -5.53 2.84
C VAL A 90 -18.42 -6.91 2.26
N GLN A 91 -18.92 -7.84 3.08
CA GLN A 91 -19.29 -9.19 2.68
C GLN A 91 -20.34 -9.25 1.56
N ARG A 92 -21.15 -8.20 1.37
CA ARG A 92 -22.11 -8.11 0.26
C ARG A 92 -21.44 -7.97 -1.11
N GLY A 93 -20.21 -7.46 -1.16
CA GLY A 93 -19.42 -7.35 -2.37
C GLY A 93 -18.43 -8.50 -2.53
N ILE A 94 -18.67 -9.65 -1.89
CA ILE A 94 -17.81 -10.84 -2.00
C ILE A 94 -18.63 -11.93 -2.67
N GLY A 95 -18.14 -12.40 -3.82
CA GLY A 95 -18.79 -13.44 -4.62
C GLY A 95 -18.74 -14.82 -3.95
N ALA A 96 -19.58 -15.74 -4.46
CA ALA A 96 -19.53 -17.14 -4.07
C ALA A 96 -18.22 -17.81 -4.53
N VAL A 97 -17.81 -18.87 -3.82
CA VAL A 97 -16.55 -19.59 -4.10
C VAL A 97 -16.47 -20.20 -5.50
N ASP A 98 -17.62 -20.52 -6.09
CA ASP A 98 -17.76 -21.18 -7.39
C ASP A 98 -18.31 -20.23 -8.48
N ALA A 99 -18.39 -18.93 -8.20
CA ALA A 99 -18.94 -17.94 -9.12
C ALA A 99 -18.24 -17.90 -10.50
N TYR A 100 -16.97 -18.34 -10.56
CA TYR A 100 -16.15 -18.38 -11.76
C TYR A 100 -15.61 -19.77 -12.10
N ALA A 101 -16.26 -20.83 -11.59
CA ALA A 101 -15.84 -22.21 -11.85
C ALA A 101 -15.82 -22.59 -13.35
N GLU A 102 -16.60 -21.91 -14.19
CA GLU A 102 -16.58 -22.08 -15.65
C GLU A 102 -15.25 -21.67 -16.30
N PHE A 103 -14.44 -20.88 -15.60
CA PHE A 103 -13.08 -20.47 -15.99
C PHE A 103 -12.00 -21.21 -15.20
N GLU A 104 -12.37 -22.27 -14.46
CA GLU A 104 -11.48 -22.98 -13.54
C GLU A 104 -10.91 -22.10 -12.41
N GLU A 105 -11.57 -20.98 -12.11
CA GLU A 105 -11.21 -20.08 -11.02
C GLU A 105 -12.15 -20.28 -9.82
N TYR A 106 -11.59 -20.81 -8.73
CA TYR A 106 -12.28 -21.05 -7.47
C TYR A 106 -11.78 -20.08 -6.41
N GLY A 107 -12.70 -19.44 -5.71
CA GLY A 107 -12.40 -18.46 -4.67
C GLY A 107 -13.53 -17.47 -4.51
N CYS A 108 -13.59 -16.82 -3.35
CA CYS A 108 -14.48 -15.67 -3.17
C CYS A 108 -13.75 -14.41 -3.64
N PHE A 109 -14.20 -13.81 -4.74
CA PHE A 109 -13.61 -12.60 -5.30
C PHE A 109 -14.41 -11.36 -4.89
N ILE A 110 -13.70 -10.27 -4.67
CA ILE A 110 -14.28 -8.98 -4.37
C ILE A 110 -14.84 -8.35 -5.65
N VAL A 111 -16.15 -8.08 -5.63
CA VAL A 111 -16.88 -7.32 -6.64
C VAL A 111 -16.95 -5.86 -6.21
N GLY A 112 -16.05 -5.05 -6.75
CA GLY A 112 -15.87 -3.66 -6.29
C GLY A 112 -17.09 -2.77 -6.45
N GLU A 113 -17.88 -2.95 -7.53
CA GLU A 113 -19.12 -2.19 -7.76
C GLU A 113 -20.17 -2.48 -6.66
N ASP A 114 -20.43 -3.75 -6.40
CA ASP A 114 -21.38 -4.19 -5.37
C ASP A 114 -20.96 -3.71 -3.98
N MET A 115 -19.65 -3.77 -3.68
CA MET A 115 -19.12 -3.30 -2.40
C MET A 115 -19.31 -1.78 -2.24
N GLN A 116 -18.95 -1.00 -3.25
CA GLN A 116 -19.12 0.46 -3.23
C GLN A 116 -20.60 0.84 -3.12
N GLN A 117 -21.47 0.15 -3.86
CA GLN A 117 -22.92 0.35 -3.77
C GLN A 117 -23.45 0.02 -2.36
N ALA A 118 -22.99 -1.07 -1.75
CA ALA A 118 -23.37 -1.45 -0.39
C ALA A 118 -22.95 -0.38 0.65
N LEU A 119 -21.74 0.16 0.51
CA LEU A 119 -21.23 1.27 1.35
C LEU A 119 -22.08 2.53 1.17
N MET A 120 -22.43 2.90 -0.06
CA MET A 120 -23.29 4.06 -0.31
C MET A 120 -24.68 3.89 0.30
N GLN A 121 -25.29 2.71 0.14
CA GLN A 121 -26.67 2.47 0.58
C GLN A 121 -26.82 2.31 2.10
N GLN A 122 -25.85 1.69 2.77
CA GLN A 122 -25.96 1.36 4.20
C GLN A 122 -25.27 2.37 5.11
N GLU A 123 -24.13 2.91 4.65
CA GLU A 123 -23.31 3.82 5.45
C GLU A 123 -23.50 5.28 5.01
N GLY A 124 -24.29 5.52 3.96
CA GLY A 124 -24.59 6.87 3.46
C GLY A 124 -23.37 7.56 2.84
N LEU A 125 -22.36 6.80 2.42
CA LEU A 125 -21.17 7.38 1.78
C LEU A 125 -21.54 7.98 0.42
N THR A 126 -20.86 9.07 0.06
CA THR A 126 -20.86 9.57 -1.32
C THR A 126 -20.12 8.58 -2.22
N ARG A 127 -20.27 8.72 -3.54
CA ARG A 127 -19.54 7.88 -4.51
C ARG A 127 -18.03 7.93 -4.29
N ASP A 128 -17.47 9.12 -4.10
CA ASP A 128 -16.03 9.30 -3.87
C ASP A 128 -15.59 8.70 -2.52
N ALA A 129 -16.37 8.92 -1.46
CA ALA A 129 -16.06 8.35 -0.15
C ALA A 129 -16.15 6.80 -0.17
N ALA A 130 -17.09 6.23 -0.93
CA ALA A 130 -17.19 4.78 -1.11
C ALA A 130 -16.02 4.22 -1.93
N ALA A 131 -15.58 4.90 -2.99
CA ALA A 131 -14.39 4.51 -3.75
C ALA A 131 -13.12 4.53 -2.88
N VAL A 132 -12.90 5.59 -2.10
CA VAL A 132 -11.77 5.68 -1.17
C VAL A 132 -11.85 4.59 -0.09
N ALA A 133 -13.03 4.34 0.48
CA ALA A 133 -13.24 3.28 1.46
C ALA A 133 -12.93 1.90 0.87
N TYR A 134 -13.37 1.62 -0.36
CA TYR A 134 -13.07 0.39 -1.11
C TYR A 134 -11.56 0.16 -1.22
N TYR A 135 -10.79 1.16 -1.66
CA TYR A 135 -9.34 1.00 -1.76
C TYR A 135 -8.66 0.76 -0.41
N ARG A 136 -9.12 1.43 0.66
CA ARG A 136 -8.58 1.21 2.01
C ARG A 136 -8.92 -0.18 2.56
N ILE A 137 -10.10 -0.71 2.25
CA ILE A 137 -10.47 -2.09 2.60
C ILE A 137 -9.54 -3.08 1.90
N LEU A 138 -9.29 -2.91 0.60
CA LEU A 138 -8.36 -3.75 -0.15
C LEU A 138 -6.93 -3.64 0.39
N ALA A 139 -6.44 -2.43 0.61
CA ALA A 139 -5.11 -2.18 1.13
C ALA A 139 -4.90 -2.87 2.48
N GLU A 140 -5.85 -2.76 3.42
CA GLU A 140 -5.78 -3.45 4.70
C GLU A 140 -5.88 -4.98 4.53
N GLY A 141 -6.73 -5.46 3.61
CA GLY A 141 -6.83 -6.87 3.26
C GLY A 141 -5.50 -7.44 2.74
N VAL A 142 -4.81 -6.70 1.88
CA VAL A 142 -3.47 -7.04 1.38
C VAL A 142 -2.44 -7.01 2.52
N ARG A 143 -2.40 -5.91 3.29
CA ARG A 143 -1.44 -5.72 4.39
C ARG A 143 -1.56 -6.83 5.45
N SER A 144 -2.78 -7.28 5.73
CA SER A 144 -3.08 -8.28 6.75
C SER A 144 -2.97 -9.74 6.25
N GLY A 145 -2.65 -9.97 4.98
CA GLY A 145 -2.54 -11.33 4.43
C GLY A 145 -3.89 -12.00 4.13
N ARG A 146 -4.97 -11.23 4.02
CA ARG A 146 -6.35 -11.72 3.93
C ARG A 146 -6.96 -11.60 2.54
N VAL A 147 -6.33 -10.84 1.66
CA VAL A 147 -6.80 -10.60 0.30
C VAL A 147 -5.59 -10.50 -0.64
N SER A 148 -5.65 -11.08 -1.84
CA SER A 148 -4.60 -10.89 -2.85
C SER A 148 -5.18 -10.92 -4.26
N PHE A 149 -4.59 -10.14 -5.17
CA PHE A 149 -4.83 -10.22 -6.61
C PHE A 149 -3.78 -11.17 -7.22
N PHE A 150 -4.19 -12.39 -7.53
CA PHE A 150 -3.26 -13.49 -7.79
C PHE A 150 -3.53 -14.23 -9.10
N SER A 151 -2.49 -14.36 -9.91
CA SER A 151 -2.35 -15.39 -10.94
C SER A 151 -0.86 -15.67 -11.11
N ASP A 152 -0.52 -16.93 -11.35
CA ASP A 152 0.82 -17.37 -11.70
C ASP A 152 1.15 -17.19 -13.19
N ASP A 153 0.15 -16.79 -13.98
CA ASP A 153 0.28 -16.50 -15.41
C ASP A 153 0.11 -14.98 -15.66
N PRO A 154 1.16 -14.29 -16.17
CA PRO A 154 1.08 -12.86 -16.49
C PRO A 154 0.10 -12.55 -17.65
N LEU A 155 -0.32 -13.56 -18.43
CA LEU A 155 -1.31 -13.40 -19.50
C LEU A 155 -2.75 -13.65 -19.05
N ARG A 156 -2.93 -14.14 -17.81
CA ARG A 156 -4.24 -14.39 -17.20
C ARG A 156 -4.52 -13.36 -16.12
N THR A 157 -5.38 -12.40 -16.43
CA THR A 157 -5.88 -11.42 -15.46
C THR A 157 -6.81 -12.12 -14.47
N PRO A 158 -6.53 -12.07 -13.15
CA PRO A 158 -7.43 -12.56 -12.11
C PRO A 158 -8.82 -11.92 -12.18
N MET A 159 -9.86 -12.68 -11.81
CA MET A 159 -11.24 -12.15 -11.77
C MET A 159 -11.43 -11.00 -10.77
N GLY A 160 -10.55 -10.91 -9.77
CA GLY A 160 -10.57 -9.85 -8.77
C GLY A 160 -9.59 -10.14 -7.65
N PHE A 161 -9.68 -9.32 -6.60
CA PHE A 161 -9.00 -9.60 -5.35
C PHE A 161 -9.71 -10.76 -4.64
N GLN A 162 -9.00 -11.85 -4.39
CA GLN A 162 -9.53 -13.05 -3.74
C GLN A 162 -9.38 -12.95 -2.22
N VAL A 163 -10.41 -13.35 -1.48
CA VAL A 163 -10.38 -13.50 -0.02
C VAL A 163 -9.66 -14.80 0.36
N LEU A 164 -8.66 -14.71 1.22
CA LEU A 164 -7.73 -15.80 1.57
C LEU A 164 -8.02 -16.43 2.94
N THR A 165 -9.22 -16.23 3.49
CA THR A 165 -9.59 -16.69 4.83
C THR A 165 -10.94 -17.39 4.86
N GLY A 166 -11.17 -18.25 5.85
CA GLY A 166 -12.43 -18.97 6.01
C GLY A 166 -12.71 -19.92 4.85
N ASP A 167 -13.98 -20.13 4.53
CA ASP A 167 -14.42 -21.02 3.45
C ASP A 167 -13.90 -20.57 2.06
N CYS A 168 -13.63 -19.28 1.89
CA CYS A 168 -13.04 -18.72 0.67
C CYS A 168 -11.59 -19.16 0.41
N ALA A 169 -10.94 -19.72 1.43
CA ALA A 169 -9.59 -20.25 1.35
C ALA A 169 -9.56 -21.77 1.09
N ASP A 170 -10.70 -22.46 1.07
CA ASP A 170 -10.78 -23.89 0.78
C ASP A 170 -10.84 -24.12 -0.73
N VAL A 171 -9.77 -23.70 -1.43
CA VAL A 171 -9.67 -23.76 -2.89
C VAL A 171 -8.29 -24.22 -3.34
N PRO A 172 -8.16 -24.78 -4.55
CA PRO A 172 -6.87 -25.15 -5.11
C PRO A 172 -5.89 -23.97 -5.13
N GLY A 173 -4.62 -24.22 -4.78
CA GLY A 173 -3.55 -23.23 -4.90
C GLY A 173 -3.44 -22.19 -3.78
N ILE A 174 -4.34 -22.19 -2.78
CA ILE A 174 -4.36 -21.17 -1.71
C ILE A 174 -3.02 -20.97 -0.99
N ASP A 175 -2.22 -22.04 -0.81
CA ASP A 175 -0.92 -21.97 -0.15
C ASP A 175 0.09 -21.17 -0.98
N ALA A 176 0.06 -21.28 -2.31
CA ALA A 176 0.91 -20.50 -3.20
C ALA A 176 0.53 -19.01 -3.19
N ILE A 177 -0.77 -18.71 -3.11
CA ILE A 177 -1.29 -17.34 -2.99
C ILE A 177 -0.77 -16.70 -1.71
N ARG A 178 -0.99 -17.36 -0.57
CA ARG A 178 -0.56 -16.87 0.75
C ARG A 178 0.96 -16.74 0.84
N ARG A 179 1.70 -17.72 0.29
CA ARG A 179 3.18 -17.68 0.28
C ARG A 179 3.69 -16.49 -0.53
N SER A 180 3.17 -16.29 -1.75
CA SER A 180 3.58 -15.16 -2.60
C SER A 180 3.27 -13.82 -1.94
N GLN A 181 2.09 -13.69 -1.32
CA GLN A 181 1.72 -12.48 -0.59
C GLN A 181 2.63 -12.22 0.61
N ALA A 182 2.92 -13.23 1.43
CA ALA A 182 3.80 -13.09 2.58
C ALA A 182 5.22 -12.66 2.15
N LEU A 183 5.73 -13.23 1.06
CA LEU A 183 7.03 -12.87 0.48
C LEU A 183 7.04 -11.44 -0.06
N MET A 184 5.94 -10.97 -0.70
CA MET A 184 5.82 -9.57 -1.11
C MET A 184 5.92 -8.62 0.08
N LEU A 185 5.22 -8.93 1.19
CA LEU A 185 5.27 -8.12 2.41
C LEU A 185 6.64 -8.17 3.09
N GLU A 186 7.32 -9.32 3.05
CA GLU A 186 8.68 -9.49 3.57
C GLU A 186 9.71 -8.64 2.81
N HIS A 187 9.58 -8.54 1.49
CA HIS A 187 10.49 -7.81 0.62
C HIS A 187 9.98 -6.41 0.21
N PHE A 188 8.98 -5.88 0.92
CA PHE A 188 8.25 -4.68 0.52
C PHE A 188 9.14 -3.45 0.29
N ASP A 189 10.11 -3.20 1.18
CA ASP A 189 11.07 -2.08 1.03
C ASP A 189 11.84 -2.14 -0.28
N THR A 190 12.41 -3.30 -0.59
CA THR A 190 13.17 -3.50 -1.82
C THR A 190 12.28 -3.29 -3.04
N LEU A 191 11.07 -3.85 -3.04
CA LEU A 191 10.15 -3.72 -4.17
C LEU A 191 9.69 -2.27 -4.38
N VAL A 192 9.39 -1.52 -3.31
CA VAL A 192 8.99 -0.11 -3.41
C VAL A 192 10.11 0.73 -4.02
N ARG A 193 11.34 0.59 -3.51
CA ARG A 193 12.50 1.35 -3.99
C ARG A 193 12.86 0.99 -5.42
N ASP A 194 12.81 -0.29 -5.76
CA ASP A 194 13.04 -0.79 -7.11
C ASP A 194 11.98 -0.27 -8.10
N ASN A 195 10.71 -0.19 -7.68
CA ASN A 195 9.66 0.45 -8.48
C ASN A 195 9.87 1.95 -8.65
N ALA A 196 10.29 2.66 -7.60
CA ALA A 196 10.53 4.11 -7.63
C ALA A 196 11.55 4.53 -8.71
N ASN A 197 12.54 3.67 -8.95
CA ASN A 197 13.57 3.87 -9.99
C ASN A 197 13.03 3.71 -11.42
N ARG A 198 11.78 3.24 -11.60
CA ARG A 198 11.16 2.99 -12.90
C ARG A 198 9.91 3.82 -13.16
N VAL A 199 9.41 4.52 -12.15
CA VAL A 199 8.14 5.25 -12.21
C VAL A 199 8.40 6.72 -11.93
N THR A 200 8.03 7.56 -12.89
CA THR A 200 8.07 9.02 -12.73
C THR A 200 6.87 9.51 -11.92
N CYS A 201 7.07 10.54 -11.10
CA CYS A 201 6.00 11.18 -10.33
C CYS A 201 5.12 12.11 -11.19
N GLU A 202 4.48 11.55 -12.21
CA GLU A 202 3.57 12.26 -13.12
C GLU A 202 2.13 11.74 -13.01
N ALA A 203 1.17 12.59 -13.37
CA ALA A 203 -0.24 12.20 -13.38
C ALA A 203 -0.47 11.00 -14.32
N ASN A 204 -1.13 9.96 -13.81
CA ASN A 204 -1.31 8.67 -14.50
C ASN A 204 -0.02 7.85 -14.73
N GLY A 205 1.08 8.16 -14.04
CA GLY A 205 2.23 7.26 -13.96
C GLY A 205 1.77 5.88 -13.50
N ALA A 206 1.87 4.88 -14.38
CA ALA A 206 1.47 3.52 -14.09
C ALA A 206 2.69 2.74 -13.55
N PRO A 207 2.55 1.98 -12.47
CA PRO A 207 3.62 1.13 -12.00
C PRO A 207 3.91 -0.01 -12.98
N VAL A 208 5.14 -0.51 -12.96
CA VAL A 208 5.61 -1.55 -13.89
C VAL A 208 5.32 -2.94 -13.32
N THR A 209 4.29 -3.60 -13.88
CA THR A 209 3.71 -4.81 -13.26
C THR A 209 4.60 -6.04 -13.37
N VAL A 210 5.22 -6.27 -14.53
CA VAL A 210 6.00 -7.47 -14.83
C VAL A 210 7.32 -7.47 -14.08
N GLU A 211 8.00 -6.34 -14.07
CA GLU A 211 9.32 -6.14 -13.49
C GLU A 211 9.29 -6.35 -11.97
N VAL A 212 8.23 -5.86 -11.29
CA VAL A 212 8.07 -6.06 -9.84
C VAL A 212 7.89 -7.55 -9.50
N ALA A 213 7.10 -8.28 -10.30
CA ALA A 213 6.94 -9.73 -10.11
C ALA A 213 8.25 -10.48 -10.37
N GLN A 214 9.03 -10.07 -11.39
CA GLN A 214 10.35 -10.62 -11.67
C GLN A 214 11.34 -10.36 -10.53
N THR A 215 11.43 -9.13 -10.04
CA THR A 215 12.28 -8.77 -8.90
C THR A 215 11.95 -9.64 -7.68
N LEU A 216 10.66 -9.82 -7.35
CA LEU A 216 10.26 -10.66 -6.23
C LEU A 216 10.60 -12.14 -6.46
N ALA A 217 10.40 -12.66 -7.68
CA ALA A 217 10.78 -14.03 -8.01
C ALA A 217 12.29 -14.23 -7.87
N GLU A 218 13.12 -13.27 -8.29
CA GLU A 218 14.58 -13.32 -8.14
C GLU A 218 15.01 -13.29 -6.66
N LEU A 219 14.45 -12.37 -5.86
CA LEU A 219 14.73 -12.26 -4.42
C LEU A 219 14.38 -13.55 -3.65
N THR A 220 13.40 -14.29 -4.13
CA THR A 220 12.84 -15.48 -3.47
C THR A 220 13.22 -16.79 -4.15
N ASN A 221 14.14 -16.77 -5.11
CA ASN A 221 14.55 -17.95 -5.89
C ASN A 221 13.37 -18.72 -6.54
N GLY A 222 12.34 -17.98 -6.98
CA GLY A 222 11.15 -18.51 -7.64
C GLY A 222 10.07 -19.02 -6.69
N GLU A 223 10.19 -18.82 -5.37
CA GLU A 223 9.13 -19.19 -4.42
C GLU A 223 7.89 -18.29 -4.54
N ALA A 224 8.07 -17.00 -4.83
CA ALA A 224 6.96 -16.11 -5.14
C ALA A 224 6.57 -16.27 -6.62
N VAL A 225 5.34 -16.74 -6.84
CA VAL A 225 4.83 -17.06 -8.18
C VAL A 225 3.78 -16.07 -8.68
N ASN A 226 3.35 -15.11 -7.86
CA ASN A 226 2.31 -14.15 -8.27
C ASN A 226 2.85 -13.17 -9.35
N ALA A 227 2.41 -13.37 -10.60
CA ALA A 227 2.71 -12.49 -11.72
C ALA A 227 2.09 -11.09 -11.58
N TRP A 228 1.14 -10.90 -10.67
CA TRP A 228 0.40 -9.66 -10.44
C TRP A 228 0.74 -8.97 -9.12
N THR A 229 1.91 -9.28 -8.53
CA THR A 229 2.41 -8.72 -7.27
C THR A 229 2.26 -7.19 -7.17
N MET A 230 2.46 -6.47 -8.27
CA MET A 230 2.33 -5.00 -8.29
C MET A 230 0.91 -4.51 -7.98
N MET A 231 -0.14 -5.29 -8.28
CA MET A 231 -1.51 -4.90 -7.96
C MET A 231 -1.75 -4.85 -6.45
N ASP A 232 -1.22 -5.82 -5.71
CA ASP A 232 -1.25 -5.83 -4.24
C ASP A 232 -0.46 -4.63 -3.67
N MET A 233 0.74 -4.40 -4.19
CA MET A 233 1.56 -3.24 -3.78
C MET A 233 0.88 -1.90 -4.08
N MET A 234 0.20 -1.78 -5.22
CA MET A 234 -0.51 -0.57 -5.59
C MET A 234 -1.66 -0.29 -4.62
N MET A 235 -2.38 -1.31 -4.15
CA MET A 235 -3.41 -1.12 -3.12
C MET A 235 -2.79 -0.61 -1.82
N LEU A 236 -1.65 -1.17 -1.39
CA LEU A 236 -0.93 -0.67 -0.21
C LEU A 236 -0.55 0.80 -0.36
N ALA A 237 0.00 1.19 -1.50
CA ALA A 237 0.40 2.57 -1.77
C ALA A 237 -0.79 3.54 -1.79
N ILE A 238 -1.91 3.15 -2.42
CA ILE A 238 -3.16 3.93 -2.41
C ILE A 238 -3.70 4.07 -0.99
N GLY A 239 -3.79 2.96 -0.25
CA GLY A 239 -4.28 2.95 1.13
C GLY A 239 -3.44 3.81 2.07
N ALA A 240 -2.13 3.87 1.82
CA ALA A 240 -1.16 4.69 2.56
C ALA A 240 -1.17 6.18 2.17
N GLY A 241 -1.94 6.57 1.14
CA GLY A 241 -1.97 7.94 0.66
C GLY A 241 -0.76 8.34 -0.18
N TRP A 242 0.04 7.38 -0.66
CA TRP A 242 1.16 7.62 -1.59
C TRP A 242 0.70 7.85 -3.03
N VAL A 243 -0.62 7.82 -3.27
CA VAL A 243 -1.26 8.24 -4.51
C VAL A 243 -2.28 9.33 -4.16
N GLU A 244 -2.02 10.55 -4.60
CA GLU A 244 -2.83 11.71 -4.25
C GLU A 244 -4.00 11.92 -5.21
N GLY A 245 -5.13 12.42 -4.70
CA GLY A 245 -6.27 12.81 -5.54
C GLY A 245 -7.08 11.65 -6.10
N ILE A 246 -6.89 10.42 -5.59
CA ILE A 246 -7.68 9.27 -6.01
C ILE A 246 -9.16 9.45 -5.60
N ASN A 247 -10.07 9.19 -6.54
CA ASN A 247 -11.50 9.18 -6.30
C ASN A 247 -12.22 8.22 -7.27
N ALA A 248 -13.54 8.35 -7.42
CA ALA A 248 -14.33 7.45 -8.26
C ALA A 248 -14.02 7.57 -9.77
N THR A 249 -13.37 8.64 -10.21
CA THR A 249 -13.09 8.92 -11.62
C THR A 249 -11.63 9.25 -11.92
N GLU A 250 -10.86 9.63 -10.91
CA GLU A 250 -9.46 10.01 -11.03
C GLU A 250 -8.56 8.95 -10.41
N ARG A 251 -7.53 8.54 -11.15
CA ARG A 251 -6.53 7.55 -10.72
C ARG A 251 -5.54 8.11 -9.69
N GLY A 252 -5.49 9.44 -9.59
CA GLY A 252 -4.54 10.15 -8.75
C GLY A 252 -3.15 10.28 -9.36
N THR A 253 -2.23 10.84 -8.58
CA THR A 253 -0.83 11.06 -8.93
C THR A 253 0.06 10.37 -7.90
N PRO A 254 0.97 9.47 -8.31
CA PRO A 254 1.91 8.85 -7.39
C PRO A 254 2.86 9.92 -6.82
N ARG A 255 3.30 9.71 -5.58
CA ARG A 255 4.36 10.48 -4.92
C ARG A 255 5.43 9.54 -4.33
N PRO A 256 6.61 10.05 -3.97
CA PRO A 256 7.58 9.26 -3.23
C PRO A 256 6.94 8.60 -1.99
N PRO A 257 7.33 7.35 -1.64
CA PRO A 257 8.48 6.62 -2.18
C PRO A 257 8.20 5.76 -3.41
N ILE A 258 6.98 5.72 -3.96
CA ILE A 258 6.63 4.79 -5.06
C ILE A 258 7.00 5.29 -6.46
N CYS A 259 7.44 6.53 -6.56
CA CYS A 259 7.93 7.15 -7.78
C CYS A 259 9.11 8.06 -7.44
N SER A 260 9.85 8.45 -8.46
CA SER A 260 10.88 9.48 -8.38
C SER A 260 10.59 10.60 -9.38
N HIS A 261 11.05 11.80 -9.07
CA HIS A 261 11.22 12.82 -10.10
C HIS A 261 12.60 12.54 -10.72
N ASP A 262 12.65 12.27 -12.03
CA ASP A 262 13.92 12.12 -12.75
C ASP A 262 14.83 13.35 -12.47
N GLU A 263 16.14 13.12 -12.32
CA GLU A 263 17.15 14.19 -12.28
C GLU A 263 17.36 14.84 -13.65
#